data_AF-A0A975ECD7-F1
#
_entry.id   AF-A0A975ECD7-F1
#
_cell.length_a   1.000
_cell.length_b   1.000
_cell.length_c   1.000
_cell.angle_alpha   90.00
_cell.angle_beta   90.00
_cell.angle_gamma   90.00
#
_symmetry.space_group_name_H-M   'P 1'
#
loop_
_entity.id
_entity.type
_entity.pdbx_description
1 polymer ?
#
loop_
_entity_poly.entity_id
_entity_poly.type
_entity_poly.pdbx_seq_one_letter_code
_entity_poly.pdbx_strand_id
1 'polypeptide(L)'
;MRLLGKALTFDDVLLVPAYSQVLPKDTSLATRFSRNIALNLPLVSAAMDTVTEARLAIAIAQEGGMGIVHKNLTAAEQAAQVAKVKRYESGVLRDPVVITPSHTVRQVMSLSEQLGVSGFPVCDGGKVVGIVTGRDLRFETRYDLPVSQIMTPRDKLVTVQDSAAITITQAKVLLNQHKIERLLVVNDSFELKGLITVKDITKQTSFPNAARDAHGKLRVGAAVGVGEGTEERVELLVRAGVDAIVVDTAHGHSHGVIERVRWVKKNYPQVDVIGGNIATGAAALALAEAGADAVKVGIGPGSICTTRIVAGVGVPQIMAIDNVATALKGTGIPLIADGGIRYSGDIAKALAAGASTVMMGGMFAGTEEAPGEVILFQGRSYKSYRGMGSIGAMQQGSADRYFQESSTGNPNADKLVPEGIEGRVPYKGSMVAIVFQMAGGIRASMGYCGCPTIEDMQNKAEFVEITTAGIRESHVHDVQITKEAPNYRAD
;
A
#
# COMPACT_ATOMS: atom_id res chain seq x y z
N MET A 1 39.31 11.54 10.82
CA MET A 1 38.05 10.78 10.69
C MET A 1 37.19 11.04 11.92
N ARG A 2 35.88 11.31 11.77
CA ARG A 2 34.93 11.48 12.89
C ARG A 2 34.06 10.22 12.94
N LEU A 3 34.29 9.33 13.91
CA LEU A 3 33.51 8.10 14.08
C LEU A 3 32.31 8.36 14.98
N LEU A 4 31.12 7.87 14.57
CA LEU A 4 29.89 7.97 15.37
C LEU A 4 29.78 6.88 16.46
N GLY A 5 30.57 5.81 16.34
CA GLY A 5 30.54 4.66 17.23
C GLY A 5 30.15 3.37 16.51
N LYS A 6 29.92 2.32 17.29
CA LYS A 6 29.39 1.04 16.78
C LYS A 6 27.93 1.21 16.38
N ALA A 7 27.52 0.59 15.28
CA ALA A 7 26.14 0.64 14.78
C ALA A 7 25.65 -0.79 14.51
N LEU A 8 24.36 -1.02 14.77
CA LEU A 8 23.75 -2.34 14.77
C LEU A 8 22.72 -2.49 13.65
N THR A 9 22.62 -3.68 13.08
CA THR A 9 21.57 -4.13 12.17
C THR A 9 20.70 -5.20 12.84
N PHE A 10 19.71 -5.76 12.11
CA PHE A 10 18.81 -6.78 12.64
C PHE A 10 19.53 -8.03 13.17
N ASP A 11 20.63 -8.42 12.54
CA ASP A 11 21.43 -9.59 12.92
C ASP A 11 22.37 -9.34 14.11
N ASP A 12 22.58 -8.08 14.51
CA ASP A 12 23.44 -7.81 15.66
C ASP A 12 22.67 -7.86 16.99
N VAL A 13 21.35 -8.03 16.97
CA VAL A 13 20.49 -7.92 18.16
C VAL A 13 19.38 -8.97 18.24
N LEU A 14 18.98 -9.32 19.46
CA LEU A 14 17.75 -10.05 19.78
C LEU A 14 16.85 -9.25 20.72
N LEU A 15 15.56 -9.53 20.71
CA LEU A 15 14.62 -9.01 21.71
C LEU A 15 14.72 -9.86 22.99
N VAL A 16 14.78 -9.20 24.14
CA VAL A 16 14.82 -9.84 25.45
C VAL A 16 13.39 -10.22 25.88
N PRO A 17 13.11 -11.49 26.20
CA PRO A 17 11.81 -11.88 26.76
C PRO A 17 11.52 -11.16 28.08
N ALA A 18 10.27 -10.81 28.32
CA ALA A 18 9.83 -10.12 29.53
C ALA A 18 8.62 -10.80 30.15
N TYR A 19 8.27 -10.41 31.38
CA TYR A 19 7.05 -10.89 32.03
C TYR A 19 5.82 -10.57 31.16
N SER A 20 4.97 -11.57 30.91
CA SER A 20 3.81 -11.43 30.03
C SER A 20 2.57 -12.08 30.63
N GLN A 21 1.48 -11.31 30.68
CA GLN A 21 0.12 -11.82 30.87
C GLN A 21 -0.67 -11.81 29.56
N VAL A 22 -0.05 -11.38 28.45
CA VAL A 22 -0.71 -11.17 27.16
C VAL A 22 -0.40 -12.36 26.26
N LEU A 23 -1.45 -13.02 25.74
CA LEU A 23 -1.26 -14.06 24.74
C LEU A 23 -1.17 -13.44 23.34
N PRO A 24 -0.44 -14.06 22.38
CA PRO A 24 -0.31 -13.53 21.02
C PRO A 24 -1.64 -13.18 20.33
N LYS A 25 -2.71 -13.94 20.60
CA LYS A 25 -4.04 -13.70 20.04
C LYS A 25 -4.72 -12.42 20.56
N ASP A 26 -4.32 -11.95 21.75
CA ASP A 26 -4.92 -10.81 22.45
C ASP A 26 -4.17 -9.50 22.16
N THR A 27 -3.09 -9.55 21.37
CA THR A 27 -2.31 -8.38 20.98
C THR A 27 -3.01 -7.54 19.90
N SER A 28 -2.75 -6.24 19.87
CA SER A 28 -3.22 -5.35 18.81
C SER A 28 -2.06 -4.96 17.89
N LEU A 29 -2.24 -5.22 16.59
CA LEU A 29 -1.30 -4.78 15.54
C LEU A 29 -1.66 -3.40 14.96
N ALA A 30 -2.66 -2.73 15.53
CA ALA A 30 -3.05 -1.40 15.10
C ALA A 30 -1.91 -0.40 15.33
N THR A 31 -1.68 0.48 14.36
CA THR A 31 -0.58 1.46 14.37
C THR A 31 -0.91 2.67 13.50
N ARG A 32 0.02 3.61 13.40
CA ARG A 32 -0.06 4.80 12.57
C ARG A 32 0.96 4.72 11.43
N PHE A 33 0.48 4.82 10.20
CA PHE A 33 1.33 5.03 9.02
C PHE A 33 1.84 6.46 8.95
N SER A 34 0.97 7.41 9.29
CA SER A 34 1.23 8.84 9.35
C SER A 34 0.43 9.47 10.49
N ARG A 35 0.57 10.79 10.70
CA ARG A 35 -0.22 11.50 11.72
C ARG A 35 -1.71 11.20 11.60
N ASN A 36 -2.29 11.17 10.40
CA ASN A 36 -3.75 11.07 10.26
C ASN A 36 -4.22 9.71 9.72
N ILE A 37 -3.30 8.79 9.40
CA ILE A 37 -3.63 7.47 8.84
C ILE A 37 -3.27 6.37 9.83
N ALA A 38 -4.32 5.77 10.41
CA ALA A 38 -4.21 4.53 11.18
C ALA A 38 -4.29 3.31 10.24
N LEU A 39 -3.55 2.27 10.58
CA LEU A 39 -3.57 0.95 9.97
C LEU A 39 -3.89 -0.11 11.04
N ASN A 40 -4.45 -1.24 10.61
CA ASN A 40 -4.71 -2.38 11.50
C ASN A 40 -3.58 -3.42 11.50
N LEU A 41 -2.61 -3.21 10.61
CA LEU A 41 -1.45 -4.06 10.40
C LEU A 41 -0.25 -3.16 10.06
N PRO A 42 0.94 -3.35 10.68
CA PRO A 42 2.08 -2.46 10.50
C PRO A 42 2.88 -2.75 9.23
N LEU A 43 2.24 -3.24 8.16
CA LEU A 43 2.90 -3.68 6.93
C LEU A 43 2.53 -2.76 5.76
N VAL A 44 3.57 -2.31 5.06
CA VAL A 44 3.46 -1.44 3.88
C VAL A 44 4.21 -2.07 2.71
N SER A 45 3.63 -2.05 1.51
CA SER A 45 4.33 -2.54 0.32
C SER A 45 5.12 -1.42 -0.36
N ALA A 46 6.35 -1.73 -0.78
CA ALA A 46 7.27 -0.73 -1.31
C ALA A 46 6.84 -0.16 -2.67
N ALA A 47 7.16 1.11 -2.90
CA ALA A 47 6.90 1.84 -4.15
C ALA A 47 7.85 1.43 -5.29
N MET A 48 7.69 0.20 -5.76
CA MET A 48 8.53 -0.39 -6.81
C MET A 48 7.68 -1.01 -7.92
N ASP A 49 8.15 -0.90 -9.16
CA ASP A 49 7.49 -1.42 -10.37
C ASP A 49 7.38 -2.94 -10.45
N THR A 50 8.12 -3.64 -9.59
CA THR A 50 8.06 -5.10 -9.40
C THR A 50 7.34 -5.50 -8.11
N VAL A 51 6.70 -4.54 -7.42
CA VAL A 51 6.05 -4.79 -6.12
C VAL A 51 4.62 -4.25 -6.09
N THR A 52 4.38 -2.95 -6.29
CA THR A 52 3.09 -2.35 -5.93
C THR A 52 2.40 -1.61 -7.07
N GLU A 53 1.41 -2.27 -7.65
CA GLU A 53 0.32 -1.64 -8.42
C GLU A 53 -1.04 -1.89 -7.72
N ALA A 54 -2.16 -1.56 -8.36
CA ALA A 54 -3.49 -1.65 -7.75
C ALA A 54 -3.80 -3.03 -7.17
N ARG A 55 -3.42 -4.13 -7.84
CA ARG A 55 -3.72 -5.51 -7.37
C ARG A 55 -3.13 -5.77 -5.99
N LEU A 56 -1.84 -5.48 -5.81
CA LEU A 56 -1.18 -5.66 -4.53
C LEU A 56 -1.65 -4.62 -3.50
N ALA A 57 -1.83 -3.36 -3.91
CA ALA A 57 -2.32 -2.30 -3.03
C ALA A 57 -3.72 -2.61 -2.47
N ILE A 58 -4.62 -3.18 -3.28
CA ILE A 58 -5.93 -3.67 -2.85
C ILE A 58 -5.75 -4.79 -1.83
N ALA A 59 -4.98 -5.83 -2.16
CA ALA A 59 -4.82 -6.99 -1.31
C ALA A 59 -4.23 -6.61 0.07
N ILE A 60 -3.22 -5.75 0.12
CA ILE A 60 -2.60 -5.39 1.41
C ILE A 60 -3.50 -4.46 2.23
N ALA A 61 -4.26 -3.58 1.57
CA ALA A 61 -5.25 -2.75 2.24
C ALA A 61 -6.40 -3.59 2.83
N GLN A 62 -6.83 -4.66 2.15
CA GLN A 62 -7.83 -5.59 2.66
C GLN A 62 -7.36 -6.35 3.92
N GLU A 63 -6.06 -6.68 4.00
CA GLU A 63 -5.46 -7.30 5.19
C GLU A 63 -5.14 -6.30 6.31
N GLY A 64 -5.36 -5.00 6.09
CA GLY A 64 -5.19 -3.95 7.10
C GLY A 64 -3.90 -3.15 7.02
N GLY A 65 -3.04 -3.43 6.04
CA GLY A 65 -1.84 -2.64 5.72
C GLY A 65 -2.12 -1.58 4.66
N MET A 66 -1.08 -1.13 3.94
CA MET A 66 -1.23 -0.11 2.89
C MET A 66 -0.21 -0.31 1.76
N GLY A 67 -0.64 -0.12 0.51
CA GLY A 67 0.26 -0.18 -0.64
C GLY A 67 0.63 1.20 -1.14
N ILE A 68 1.90 1.38 -1.54
CA ILE A 68 2.39 2.62 -2.18
C ILE A 68 2.63 2.37 -3.66
N VAL A 69 1.82 2.97 -4.53
CA VAL A 69 1.95 2.85 -5.99
C VAL A 69 3.22 3.57 -6.45
N HIS A 70 4.08 2.88 -7.20
CA HIS A 70 5.34 3.43 -7.73
C HIS A 70 5.13 4.53 -8.77
N LYS A 71 6.19 5.29 -9.06
CA LYS A 71 6.18 6.41 -10.02
C LYS A 71 6.75 6.09 -11.42
N ASN A 72 7.26 4.88 -11.67
CA ASN A 72 7.64 4.38 -13.01
C ASN A 72 6.41 4.10 -13.90
N LEU A 73 5.49 5.06 -13.95
CA LEU A 73 4.26 5.13 -14.74
C LEU A 73 4.11 6.59 -15.16
N THR A 74 3.38 6.85 -16.24
CA THR A 74 2.93 8.23 -16.49
C THR A 74 2.08 8.74 -15.33
N ALA A 75 1.96 10.07 -15.17
CA ALA A 75 1.16 10.67 -14.12
C ALA A 75 -0.30 10.19 -14.16
N ALA A 76 -0.86 10.07 -15.36
CA ALA A 76 -2.21 9.57 -15.59
C ALA A 76 -2.37 8.09 -15.24
N GLU A 77 -1.42 7.22 -15.62
CA GLU A 77 -1.47 5.78 -15.30
C GLU A 77 -1.36 5.54 -13.79
N GLN A 78 -0.47 6.27 -13.10
CA GLN A 78 -0.33 6.15 -11.66
C GLN A 78 -1.62 6.57 -10.93
N ALA A 79 -2.23 7.68 -11.37
CA ALA A 79 -3.53 8.12 -10.87
C ALA A 79 -4.64 7.09 -11.16
N ALA A 80 -4.61 6.43 -12.32
CA ALA A 80 -5.53 5.35 -12.64
C ALA A 80 -5.35 4.12 -11.73
N GLN A 81 -4.12 3.76 -11.36
CA GLN A 81 -3.87 2.71 -10.37
C GLN A 81 -4.46 3.07 -8.99
N VAL A 82 -4.23 4.31 -8.52
CA VAL A 82 -4.86 4.81 -7.28
C VAL A 82 -6.39 4.75 -7.36
N ALA A 83 -6.97 5.24 -8.46
CA ALA A 83 -8.42 5.23 -8.65
C ALA A 83 -9.01 3.81 -8.64
N LYS A 84 -8.30 2.82 -9.20
CA LYS A 84 -8.70 1.40 -9.13
C LYS A 84 -8.79 0.93 -7.67
N VAL A 85 -7.83 1.27 -6.82
CA VAL A 85 -7.87 0.91 -5.39
C VAL A 85 -9.02 1.61 -4.67
N LYS A 86 -9.16 2.94 -4.85
CA LYS A 86 -10.22 3.74 -4.20
C LYS A 86 -11.64 3.34 -4.63
N ARG A 87 -11.80 2.73 -5.81
CA ARG A 87 -13.08 2.23 -6.33
C ARG A 87 -13.32 0.74 -6.06
N TYR A 88 -12.35 0.03 -5.48
CA TYR A 88 -12.46 -1.42 -5.32
C TYR A 88 -13.51 -1.83 -4.29
N GLU A 89 -13.58 -1.10 -3.17
CA GLU A 89 -14.62 -1.20 -2.14
C GLU A 89 -15.18 0.21 -1.90
N SER A 90 -16.48 0.36 -2.06
CA SER A 90 -17.19 1.57 -1.65
C SER A 90 -18.47 1.18 -0.93
N GLY A 91 -18.63 1.58 0.34
CA GLY A 91 -19.88 1.31 1.06
C GLY A 91 -21.09 1.89 0.35
N VAL A 92 -20.96 3.13 -0.13
CA VAL A 92 -21.88 3.77 -1.08
C VAL A 92 -21.06 4.31 -2.25
N LEU A 93 -21.31 3.82 -3.46
CA LEU A 93 -20.70 4.32 -4.68
C LEU A 93 -21.40 5.63 -5.07
N ARG A 94 -20.80 6.79 -4.74
CA ARG A 94 -21.41 8.12 -4.96
C ARG A 94 -21.45 8.57 -6.42
N ASP A 95 -20.52 8.10 -7.23
CA ASP A 95 -20.43 8.45 -8.65
C ASP A 95 -20.44 7.18 -9.52
N PRO A 96 -21.57 6.46 -9.56
CA PRO A 96 -21.70 5.26 -10.37
C PRO A 96 -21.73 5.63 -11.85
N VAL A 97 -21.12 4.79 -12.69
CA VAL A 97 -21.28 4.93 -14.14
C VAL A 97 -22.74 4.69 -14.50
N VAL A 98 -23.33 5.65 -15.22
CA VAL A 98 -24.74 5.62 -15.67
C VAL A 98 -24.82 5.47 -17.19
N ILE A 99 -25.95 4.98 -17.66
CA ILE A 99 -26.28 4.87 -19.09
C ILE A 99 -27.59 5.62 -19.38
N THR A 100 -27.85 5.92 -20.65
CA THR A 100 -29.11 6.55 -21.09
C THR A 100 -30.10 5.50 -21.62
N PRO A 101 -31.41 5.81 -21.68
CA PRO A 101 -32.43 4.88 -22.20
C PRO A 101 -32.24 4.48 -23.67
N SER A 102 -31.46 5.27 -24.42
CA SER A 102 -31.17 5.10 -25.84
C SER A 102 -29.94 4.26 -26.15
N HIS A 103 -29.11 3.93 -25.14
CA HIS A 103 -28.01 3.00 -25.35
C HIS A 103 -28.54 1.65 -25.85
N THR A 104 -27.81 0.97 -26.71
CA THR A 104 -28.18 -0.39 -27.13
C THR A 104 -27.67 -1.43 -26.14
N VAL A 105 -28.31 -2.60 -26.12
CA VAL A 105 -27.83 -3.75 -25.32
C VAL A 105 -26.36 -4.04 -25.59
N ARG A 106 -25.94 -4.00 -26.87
CA ARG A 106 -24.52 -4.19 -27.28
C ARG A 106 -23.57 -3.21 -26.61
N GLN A 107 -23.92 -1.92 -26.59
CA GLN A 107 -23.09 -0.88 -25.98
C GLN A 107 -22.94 -1.12 -24.47
N VAL A 108 -24.02 -1.50 -23.79
CA VAL A 108 -24.01 -1.77 -22.35
C VAL A 108 -23.22 -3.02 -22.02
N MET A 109 -23.28 -4.08 -22.85
CA MET A 109 -22.45 -5.28 -22.68
C MET A 109 -20.96 -4.96 -22.82
N SER A 110 -20.58 -4.18 -23.84
CA SER A 110 -19.19 -3.73 -24.01
C SER A 110 -18.71 -2.89 -22.84
N LEU A 111 -19.55 -1.98 -22.34
CA LEU A 111 -19.25 -1.18 -21.15
C LEU A 111 -19.11 -2.04 -19.89
N SER A 112 -19.97 -3.06 -19.74
CA SER A 112 -19.91 -4.04 -18.64
C SER A 112 -18.58 -4.79 -18.62
N GLU A 113 -18.08 -5.23 -19.79
CA GLU A 113 -16.80 -5.91 -19.91
C GLU A 113 -15.63 -4.97 -19.62
N GLN A 114 -15.63 -3.78 -20.23
CA GLN A 114 -14.57 -2.80 -20.06
C GLN A 114 -14.41 -2.34 -18.61
N LEU A 115 -15.52 -2.16 -17.89
CA LEU A 115 -15.51 -1.65 -16.51
C LEU A 115 -15.55 -2.76 -15.46
N GLY A 116 -15.84 -4.01 -15.84
CA GLY A 116 -16.06 -5.12 -14.91
C GLY A 116 -17.29 -4.92 -14.00
N VAL A 117 -18.29 -4.18 -14.46
CA VAL A 117 -19.50 -3.81 -13.72
C VAL A 117 -20.72 -4.49 -14.33
N SER A 118 -21.37 -5.37 -13.56
CA SER A 118 -22.52 -6.15 -14.03
C SER A 118 -23.88 -5.44 -13.90
N GLY A 119 -23.92 -4.11 -13.96
CA GLY A 119 -25.20 -3.39 -13.90
C GLY A 119 -25.07 -1.89 -13.71
N PHE A 120 -25.96 -1.15 -14.38
CA PHE A 120 -25.90 0.29 -14.57
C PHE A 120 -27.24 0.94 -14.25
N PRO A 121 -27.25 2.02 -13.45
CA PRO A 121 -28.40 2.91 -13.36
C PRO A 121 -28.67 3.55 -14.73
N VAL A 122 -29.94 3.63 -15.12
CA VAL A 122 -30.39 4.30 -16.34
C VAL A 122 -30.90 5.68 -15.96
N CYS A 123 -30.26 6.73 -16.49
CA CYS A 123 -30.62 8.11 -16.22
C CYS A 123 -31.02 8.85 -17.50
N ASP A 124 -32.05 9.68 -17.40
CA ASP A 124 -32.51 10.57 -18.47
C ASP A 124 -32.75 11.97 -17.91
N GLY A 125 -32.16 12.99 -18.54
CA GLY A 125 -32.21 14.37 -18.06
C GLY A 125 -31.78 14.54 -16.58
N GLY A 126 -30.82 13.73 -16.10
CA GLY A 126 -30.34 13.74 -14.72
C GLY A 126 -31.19 12.95 -13.71
N LYS A 127 -32.33 12.38 -14.12
CA LYS A 127 -33.22 11.59 -13.25
C LYS A 127 -33.07 10.10 -13.50
N VAL A 128 -33.19 9.31 -12.43
CA VAL A 128 -33.19 7.84 -12.54
C VAL A 128 -34.51 7.37 -13.13
N VAL A 129 -34.43 6.68 -14.27
CA VAL A 129 -35.59 6.13 -14.99
C VAL A 129 -35.63 4.60 -15.01
N GLY A 130 -34.53 3.94 -14.64
CA GLY A 130 -34.47 2.49 -14.52
C GLY A 130 -33.12 1.97 -14.04
N ILE A 131 -32.97 0.65 -14.03
CA ILE A 131 -31.70 -0.04 -13.83
C ILE A 131 -31.61 -1.25 -14.75
N VAL A 132 -30.41 -1.49 -15.28
CA VAL A 132 -30.08 -2.68 -16.05
C VAL A 132 -29.03 -3.46 -15.27
N THR A 133 -29.19 -4.77 -15.18
CA THR A 133 -28.31 -5.66 -14.44
C THR A 133 -27.80 -6.78 -15.35
N GLY A 134 -26.80 -7.51 -14.88
CA GLY A 134 -26.24 -8.65 -15.61
C GLY A 134 -27.28 -9.75 -15.83
N ARG A 135 -28.35 -9.82 -15.03
CA ARG A 135 -29.46 -10.75 -15.26
C ARG A 135 -30.26 -10.40 -16.51
N ASP A 136 -30.44 -9.10 -16.77
CA ASP A 136 -31.19 -8.59 -17.92
C ASP A 136 -30.37 -8.77 -19.22
N LEU A 137 -29.04 -8.77 -19.13
CA LEU A 137 -28.14 -8.89 -20.28
C LEU A 137 -27.73 -10.34 -20.61
N ARG A 138 -27.65 -11.24 -19.62
CA ARG A 138 -26.99 -12.56 -19.76
C ARG A 138 -27.57 -13.45 -20.86
N PHE A 139 -28.87 -13.34 -21.12
CA PHE A 139 -29.57 -14.16 -22.10
C PHE A 139 -30.28 -13.33 -23.17
N GLU A 140 -30.00 -12.03 -23.25
CA GLU A 140 -30.57 -11.17 -24.28
C GLU A 140 -29.83 -11.38 -25.61
N THR A 141 -30.58 -11.61 -26.68
CA THR A 141 -30.04 -11.87 -28.02
C THR A 141 -30.29 -10.71 -28.99
N ARG A 142 -31.17 -9.77 -28.62
CA ARG A 142 -31.55 -8.60 -29.41
C ARG A 142 -30.64 -7.43 -29.10
N TYR A 143 -29.41 -7.51 -29.59
CA TYR A 143 -28.32 -6.59 -29.21
C TYR A 143 -28.53 -5.12 -29.61
N ASP A 144 -29.38 -4.87 -30.61
CA ASP A 144 -29.58 -3.53 -31.16
C ASP A 144 -30.82 -2.84 -30.56
N LEU A 145 -31.53 -3.49 -29.63
CA LEU A 145 -32.62 -2.86 -28.89
C LEU A 145 -32.09 -1.79 -27.92
N PRO A 146 -32.85 -0.71 -27.71
CA PRO A 146 -32.53 0.26 -26.68
C PRO A 146 -32.77 -0.34 -25.28
N VAL A 147 -31.91 -0.01 -24.31
CA VAL A 147 -32.01 -0.54 -22.93
C VAL A 147 -33.32 -0.20 -22.24
N SER A 148 -34.00 0.87 -22.65
CA SER A 148 -35.36 1.20 -22.17
C SER A 148 -36.37 0.06 -22.29
N GLN A 149 -36.18 -0.89 -23.20
CA GLN A 149 -37.07 -2.03 -23.40
C GLN A 149 -36.78 -3.23 -22.50
N ILE A 150 -35.59 -3.29 -21.89
CA ILE A 150 -35.16 -4.44 -21.07
C ILE A 150 -34.86 -4.07 -19.61
N MET A 151 -34.76 -2.78 -19.29
CA MET A 151 -34.46 -2.31 -17.94
C MET A 151 -35.61 -2.58 -16.96
N THR A 152 -35.29 -2.68 -15.67
CA THR A 152 -36.32 -2.53 -14.63
C THR A 152 -36.75 -1.06 -14.60
N PRO A 153 -38.03 -0.75 -14.84
CA PRO A 153 -38.50 0.62 -14.96
C PRO A 153 -38.67 1.30 -13.59
N ARG A 154 -38.72 2.64 -13.61
CA ARG A 154 -38.75 3.51 -12.43
C ARG A 154 -39.78 3.11 -11.36
N ASP A 155 -40.98 2.75 -11.77
CA ASP A 155 -42.10 2.35 -10.89
C ASP A 155 -41.81 1.07 -10.09
N LYS A 156 -40.85 0.25 -10.53
CA LYS A 156 -40.44 -0.99 -9.87
C LYS A 156 -39.09 -0.88 -9.16
N LEU A 157 -38.47 0.30 -9.17
CA LEU A 157 -37.19 0.49 -8.50
C LEU A 157 -37.38 0.54 -6.98
N VAL A 158 -36.55 -0.22 -6.30
CA VAL A 158 -36.32 -0.06 -4.86
C VAL A 158 -35.19 0.94 -4.70
N THR A 159 -35.48 2.07 -4.08
CA THR A 159 -34.52 3.17 -3.88
C THR A 159 -34.47 3.57 -2.42
N VAL A 160 -33.45 4.34 -2.09
CA VAL A 160 -33.29 4.96 -0.77
C VAL A 160 -32.96 6.43 -0.91
N GLN A 161 -33.38 7.24 0.07
CA GLN A 161 -33.13 8.68 0.07
C GLN A 161 -31.72 9.00 0.56
N ASP A 162 -31.02 9.90 -0.13
CA ASP A 162 -29.67 10.39 0.21
C ASP A 162 -29.64 11.15 1.56
N SER A 163 -30.78 11.72 1.96
CA SER A 163 -30.96 12.40 3.25
C SER A 163 -31.04 11.44 4.45
N ALA A 164 -31.31 10.15 4.22
CA ALA A 164 -31.23 9.15 5.26
C ALA A 164 -29.78 8.64 5.31
N ALA A 165 -29.12 8.79 6.46
CA ALA A 165 -27.85 8.12 6.74
C ALA A 165 -28.07 6.60 6.81
N ILE A 166 -28.33 5.96 5.66
CA ILE A 166 -28.56 4.53 5.59
C ILE A 166 -27.28 3.82 5.97
N THR A 167 -27.40 3.07 7.06
CA THR A 167 -26.35 2.18 7.51
C THR A 167 -26.27 0.98 6.57
N ILE A 168 -25.06 0.39 6.46
CA ILE A 168 -24.86 -0.87 5.73
C ILE A 168 -25.84 -1.95 6.22
N THR A 169 -26.17 -1.96 7.52
CA THR A 169 -27.14 -2.89 8.11
C THR A 169 -28.55 -2.69 7.54
N GLN A 170 -29.03 -1.46 7.42
CA GLN A 170 -30.33 -1.17 6.80
C GLN A 170 -30.32 -1.52 5.31
N ALA A 171 -29.24 -1.20 4.59
CA ALA A 171 -29.10 -1.58 3.19
C ALA A 171 -29.15 -3.10 3.00
N LYS A 172 -28.50 -3.89 3.88
CA LYS A 172 -28.58 -5.37 3.89
C LYS A 172 -30.02 -5.87 4.01
N VAL A 173 -30.81 -5.27 4.89
CA VAL A 173 -32.22 -5.64 5.09
C VAL A 173 -33.01 -5.41 3.81
N LEU A 174 -32.89 -4.22 3.19
CA LEU A 174 -33.60 -3.89 1.95
C LEU A 174 -33.19 -4.79 0.78
N LEU A 175 -31.89 -5.02 0.59
CA LEU A 175 -31.37 -5.90 -0.45
C LEU A 175 -31.92 -7.34 -0.28
N ASN A 176 -31.96 -7.85 0.95
CA ASN A 176 -32.48 -9.19 1.23
C ASN A 176 -34.02 -9.28 1.14
N GLN A 177 -34.74 -8.25 1.59
CA GLN A 177 -36.21 -8.20 1.55
C GLN A 177 -36.71 -8.18 0.10
N HIS A 178 -36.08 -7.36 -0.75
CA HIS A 178 -36.47 -7.22 -2.15
C HIS A 178 -35.74 -8.17 -3.10
N LYS A 179 -34.82 -9.01 -2.59
CA LYS A 179 -34.03 -9.99 -3.38
C LYS A 179 -33.28 -9.35 -4.56
N ILE A 180 -32.77 -8.15 -4.32
CA ILE A 180 -32.00 -7.35 -5.29
C ILE A 180 -30.53 -7.27 -4.85
N GLU A 181 -29.64 -7.07 -5.83
CA GLU A 181 -28.19 -6.97 -5.58
C GLU A 181 -27.69 -5.53 -5.54
N ARG A 182 -28.54 -4.57 -5.89
CA ARG A 182 -28.22 -3.15 -6.10
C ARG A 182 -29.33 -2.30 -5.54
N LEU A 183 -28.96 -1.27 -4.78
CA LEU A 183 -29.87 -0.32 -4.17
C LEU A 183 -29.46 1.10 -4.58
N LEU A 184 -30.35 1.79 -5.28
CA LEU A 184 -30.11 3.13 -5.80
C LEU A 184 -30.35 4.17 -4.71
N VAL A 185 -29.39 5.08 -4.53
CA VAL A 185 -29.51 6.23 -3.62
C VAL A 185 -29.91 7.44 -4.45
N VAL A 186 -31.05 8.06 -4.12
CA VAL A 186 -31.62 9.20 -4.85
C VAL A 186 -31.94 10.35 -3.91
N ASN A 187 -32.06 11.56 -4.43
CA ASN A 187 -32.64 12.69 -3.68
C ASN A 187 -34.15 12.83 -3.91
N ASP A 188 -34.76 13.86 -3.31
CA ASP A 188 -36.18 14.17 -3.46
C ASP A 188 -36.62 14.42 -4.92
N SER A 189 -35.71 14.93 -5.76
CA SER A 189 -35.91 15.15 -7.21
C SER A 189 -35.74 13.87 -8.05
N PHE A 190 -35.42 12.74 -7.41
CA PHE A 190 -35.13 11.43 -8.02
C PHE A 190 -33.88 11.42 -8.92
N GLU A 191 -32.94 12.30 -8.63
CA GLU A 191 -31.60 12.28 -9.21
C GLU A 191 -30.72 11.25 -8.49
N LEU A 192 -29.83 10.60 -9.22
CA LEU A 192 -28.92 9.61 -8.65
C LEU A 192 -27.85 10.29 -7.78
N LYS A 193 -27.75 9.87 -6.52
CA LYS A 193 -26.71 10.30 -5.57
C LYS A 193 -25.75 9.18 -5.19
N GLY A 194 -26.10 7.93 -5.51
CA GLY A 194 -25.19 6.81 -5.38
C GLY A 194 -25.81 5.44 -5.62
N LEU A 195 -25.01 4.40 -5.39
CA LEU A 195 -25.37 3.00 -5.58
C LEU A 195 -24.74 2.16 -4.46
N ILE A 196 -25.53 1.30 -3.81
CA ILE A 196 -25.05 0.31 -2.85
C ILE A 196 -25.18 -1.07 -3.48
N THR A 197 -24.14 -1.91 -3.41
CA THR A 197 -24.17 -3.25 -3.99
C THR A 197 -23.94 -4.34 -2.95
N VAL A 198 -24.56 -5.51 -3.14
CA VAL A 198 -24.28 -6.71 -2.32
C VAL A 198 -22.80 -7.07 -2.39
N LYS A 199 -22.16 -6.90 -3.55
CA LYS A 199 -20.73 -7.17 -3.74
C LYS A 199 -19.88 -6.34 -2.77
N ASP A 200 -20.13 -5.04 -2.67
CA ASP A 200 -19.38 -4.15 -1.78
C ASP A 200 -19.62 -4.48 -0.31
N ILE A 201 -20.87 -4.76 0.05
CA ILE A 201 -21.21 -5.18 1.42
C ILE A 201 -20.51 -6.49 1.80
N THR A 202 -20.51 -7.49 0.92
CA THR A 202 -19.84 -8.77 1.16
C THR A 202 -18.34 -8.58 1.31
N LYS A 203 -17.71 -7.80 0.43
CA LYS A 203 -16.28 -7.46 0.56
C LYS A 203 -15.97 -6.83 1.91
N GLN A 204 -16.80 -5.88 2.36
CA GLN A 204 -16.61 -5.24 3.65
C GLN A 204 -16.69 -6.20 4.84
N THR A 205 -17.57 -7.21 4.78
CA THR A 205 -17.67 -8.24 5.81
C THR A 205 -16.56 -9.29 5.77
N SER A 206 -16.03 -9.61 4.58
CA SER A 206 -14.96 -10.61 4.42
C SER A 206 -13.61 -10.11 4.94
N PHE A 207 -13.41 -8.78 4.95
CA PHE A 207 -12.17 -8.15 5.39
C PHE A 207 -12.44 -7.17 6.55
N PRO A 208 -12.64 -7.68 7.77
CA PRO A 208 -12.95 -6.86 8.94
C PRO A 208 -11.78 -5.95 9.35
N ASN A 209 -10.54 -6.38 9.08
CA ASN A 209 -9.34 -5.63 9.42
C ASN A 209 -8.88 -4.67 8.31
N ALA A 210 -9.62 -4.52 7.21
CA ALA A 210 -9.17 -3.71 6.09
C ALA A 210 -8.89 -2.25 6.48
N ALA A 211 -7.81 -1.69 5.96
CA ALA A 211 -7.46 -0.29 6.10
C ALA A 211 -8.37 0.54 5.20
N ARG A 212 -9.39 1.16 5.81
CA ARG A 212 -10.37 2.01 5.12
C ARG A 212 -10.24 3.47 5.53
N ASP A 213 -10.66 4.35 4.64
CA ASP A 213 -10.88 5.76 4.95
C ASP A 213 -12.23 6.01 5.62
N ALA A 214 -12.47 7.26 6.00
CA ALA A 214 -13.72 7.68 6.62
C ALA A 214 -14.96 7.45 5.72
N HIS A 215 -14.75 7.24 4.41
CA HIS A 215 -15.81 6.91 3.43
C HIS A 215 -15.93 5.41 3.16
N GLY A 216 -15.17 4.58 3.87
CA GLY A 216 -15.17 3.13 3.72
C GLY A 216 -14.43 2.62 2.47
N LYS A 217 -13.62 3.46 1.81
CA LYS A 217 -12.78 3.04 0.69
C LYS A 217 -11.43 2.56 1.17
N LEU A 218 -10.82 1.61 0.48
CA LEU A 218 -9.47 1.13 0.82
C LEU A 218 -8.44 2.26 0.79
N ARG A 219 -7.49 2.22 1.72
CA ARG A 219 -6.37 3.18 1.80
C ARG A 219 -5.29 2.85 0.77
N VAL A 220 -4.73 3.87 0.12
CA VAL A 220 -3.62 3.73 -0.84
C VAL A 220 -2.73 4.97 -0.83
N GLY A 221 -1.42 4.75 -0.97
CA GLY A 221 -0.45 5.82 -1.14
C GLY A 221 0.17 5.79 -2.54
N ALA A 222 0.88 6.85 -2.89
CA ALA A 222 1.62 6.91 -4.15
C ALA A 222 2.97 7.63 -3.96
N ALA A 223 4.00 7.13 -4.62
CA ALA A 223 5.32 7.76 -4.62
C ALA A 223 5.40 8.88 -5.67
N VAL A 224 6.16 9.93 -5.35
CA VAL A 224 6.47 11.03 -6.28
C VAL A 224 7.95 11.39 -6.18
N GLY A 225 8.49 12.00 -7.25
CA GLY A 225 9.85 12.52 -7.28
C GLY A 225 9.94 13.96 -6.78
N VAL A 226 11.03 14.62 -7.15
CA VAL A 226 11.22 16.06 -6.90
C VAL A 226 11.36 16.87 -8.19
N GLY A 227 11.63 16.20 -9.32
CA GLY A 227 11.85 16.80 -10.64
C GLY A 227 10.61 17.47 -11.25
N GLU A 228 10.81 18.06 -12.42
CA GLU A 228 9.77 18.75 -13.19
C GLU A 228 8.60 17.82 -13.54
N GLY A 229 7.37 18.36 -13.59
CA GLY A 229 6.16 17.58 -13.84
C GLY A 229 5.61 16.83 -12.62
N THR A 230 6.29 16.91 -11.47
CA THR A 230 5.79 16.33 -10.21
C THR A 230 4.51 17.02 -9.74
N GLU A 231 4.33 18.31 -10.01
CA GLU A 231 3.15 19.08 -9.63
C GLU A 231 1.88 18.51 -10.28
N GLU A 232 1.90 18.27 -11.59
CA GLU A 232 0.79 17.65 -12.34
C GLU A 232 0.50 16.25 -11.80
N ARG A 233 1.55 15.45 -11.55
CA ARG A 233 1.41 14.11 -10.96
C ARG A 233 0.71 14.16 -9.62
N VAL A 234 1.13 15.05 -8.72
CA VAL A 234 0.48 15.23 -7.42
C VAL A 234 -0.98 15.62 -7.60
N GLU A 235 -1.28 16.59 -8.47
CA GLU A 235 -2.65 17.03 -8.75
C GLU A 235 -3.55 15.87 -9.22
N LEU A 236 -3.08 15.05 -10.16
CA LEU A 236 -3.82 13.89 -10.66
C LEU A 236 -4.03 12.82 -9.57
N LEU A 237 -3.03 12.57 -8.74
CA LEU A 237 -3.13 11.63 -7.61
C LEU A 237 -4.13 12.10 -6.55
N VAL A 238 -4.12 13.39 -6.22
CA VAL A 238 -5.08 14.00 -5.28
C VAL A 238 -6.49 13.90 -5.85
N ARG A 239 -6.70 14.20 -7.15
CA ARG A 239 -7.98 14.02 -7.84
C ARG A 239 -8.46 12.57 -7.82
N ALA A 240 -7.53 11.61 -7.95
CA ALA A 240 -7.85 10.18 -7.85
C ALA A 240 -8.21 9.72 -6.42
N GLY A 241 -7.96 10.57 -5.41
CA GLY A 241 -8.27 10.31 -4.01
C GLY A 241 -7.19 9.54 -3.26
N VAL A 242 -5.91 9.77 -3.59
CA VAL A 242 -4.77 9.22 -2.84
C VAL A 242 -4.85 9.65 -1.36
N ASP A 243 -4.56 8.72 -0.44
CA ASP A 243 -4.58 9.02 0.99
C ASP A 243 -3.25 9.63 1.47
N ALA A 244 -2.14 9.21 0.85
CA ALA A 244 -0.81 9.67 1.21
C ALA A 244 0.15 9.78 0.02
N ILE A 245 0.98 10.83 0.03
CA ILE A 245 2.02 11.05 -0.97
C ILE A 245 3.39 10.82 -0.33
N VAL A 246 4.17 9.92 -0.92
CA VAL A 246 5.54 9.62 -0.49
C VAL A 246 6.51 10.33 -1.42
N VAL A 247 7.14 11.40 -0.95
CA VAL A 247 8.25 12.04 -1.68
C VAL A 247 9.46 11.12 -1.54
N ASP A 248 9.73 10.33 -2.57
CA ASP A 248 10.63 9.17 -2.54
C ASP A 248 11.91 9.43 -3.35
N THR A 249 12.99 9.73 -2.63
CA THR A 249 14.34 9.91 -3.19
C THR A 249 15.36 9.04 -2.45
N ALA A 250 16.55 8.85 -3.01
CA ALA A 250 17.67 8.22 -2.29
C ALA A 250 18.20 9.08 -1.13
N HIS A 251 18.08 10.42 -1.20
CA HIS A 251 18.57 11.33 -0.17
C HIS A 251 17.53 12.38 0.26
N GLY A 252 16.71 12.00 1.24
CA GLY A 252 15.58 12.80 1.74
C GLY A 252 15.97 14.07 2.51
N HIS A 253 17.25 14.21 2.90
CA HIS A 253 17.76 15.43 3.55
C HIS A 253 18.26 16.48 2.54
N SER A 254 17.87 16.36 1.28
CA SER A 254 18.21 17.34 0.25
C SER A 254 17.19 18.48 0.21
N HIS A 255 17.65 19.67 -0.20
CA HIS A 255 16.81 20.87 -0.29
C HIS A 255 15.56 20.64 -1.14
N GLY A 256 15.70 20.04 -2.32
CA GLY A 256 14.57 19.79 -3.23
C GLY A 256 13.48 18.91 -2.61
N VAL A 257 13.83 17.96 -1.75
CA VAL A 257 12.85 17.10 -1.06
C VAL A 257 12.12 17.87 0.03
N ILE A 258 12.86 18.62 0.84
CA ILE A 258 12.29 19.47 1.90
C ILE A 258 11.30 20.46 1.31
N GLU A 259 11.68 21.14 0.21
CA GLU A 259 10.78 22.07 -0.48
C GLU A 259 9.58 21.35 -1.10
N ARG A 260 9.77 20.15 -1.67
CA ARG A 260 8.67 19.36 -2.24
C ARG A 260 7.67 18.94 -1.17
N VAL A 261 8.14 18.47 -0.01
CA VAL A 261 7.29 18.14 1.15
C VAL A 261 6.49 19.36 1.59
N ARG A 262 7.16 20.50 1.76
CA ARG A 262 6.51 21.77 2.13
C ARG A 262 5.47 22.20 1.10
N TRP A 263 5.79 22.06 -0.19
CA TRP A 263 4.88 22.40 -1.29
C TRP A 263 3.63 21.50 -1.28
N VAL A 264 3.78 20.17 -1.14
CA VAL A 264 2.64 19.25 -1.07
C VAL A 264 1.77 19.61 0.13
N LYS A 265 2.36 19.80 1.31
CA LYS A 265 1.62 20.14 2.53
C LYS A 265 0.85 21.45 2.43
N LYS A 266 1.45 22.46 1.77
CA LYS A 266 0.83 23.78 1.57
C LYS A 266 -0.34 23.74 0.59
N ASN A 267 -0.21 23.03 -0.52
CA ASN A 267 -1.20 23.04 -1.61
C ASN A 267 -2.31 21.99 -1.41
N TYR A 268 -2.00 20.90 -0.71
CA TYR A 268 -2.92 19.78 -0.48
C TYR A 268 -2.92 19.35 0.99
N PRO A 269 -3.30 20.24 1.94
CA PRO A 269 -3.22 19.98 3.37
C PRO A 269 -4.06 18.79 3.85
N GLN A 270 -5.04 18.37 3.04
CA GLN A 270 -5.90 17.21 3.29
C GLN A 270 -5.26 15.85 3.00
N VAL A 271 -4.11 15.83 2.32
CA VAL A 271 -3.36 14.60 2.01
C VAL A 271 -2.13 14.52 2.91
N ASP A 272 -1.91 13.34 3.49
CA ASP A 272 -0.73 13.14 4.33
C ASP A 272 0.53 13.02 3.46
N VAL A 273 1.60 13.72 3.83
CA VAL A 273 2.87 13.71 3.09
C VAL A 273 3.97 13.04 3.88
N ILE A 274 4.69 12.13 3.22
CA ILE A 274 5.79 11.37 3.80
C ILE A 274 7.09 11.78 3.09
N GLY A 275 8.09 12.15 3.87
CA GLY A 275 9.43 12.47 3.35
C GLY A 275 10.42 11.32 3.55
N GLY A 276 11.21 10.98 2.54
CA GLY A 276 12.31 10.03 2.67
C GLY A 276 13.11 9.79 1.39
N ASN A 277 14.14 8.95 1.41
CA ASN A 277 14.62 8.20 2.58
C ASN A 277 15.64 8.99 3.40
N ILE A 278 15.59 8.79 4.71
CA ILE A 278 16.55 9.36 5.66
C ILE A 278 17.19 8.28 6.53
N ALA A 279 18.27 8.60 7.23
CA ALA A 279 18.93 7.68 8.16
C ALA A 279 19.45 8.37 9.43
N THR A 280 19.09 9.63 9.65
CA THR A 280 19.58 10.45 10.77
C THR A 280 18.45 11.31 11.36
N GLY A 281 18.55 11.57 12.66
CA GLY A 281 17.60 12.41 13.40
C GLY A 281 17.54 13.85 12.89
N ALA A 282 18.68 14.42 12.47
CA ALA A 282 18.71 15.77 11.88
C ALA A 282 17.84 15.86 10.61
N ALA A 283 17.92 14.84 9.74
CA ALA A 283 17.09 14.77 8.55
C ALA A 283 15.60 14.61 8.89
N ALA A 284 15.30 13.84 9.95
CA ALA A 284 13.93 13.66 10.43
C ALA A 284 13.33 14.96 10.93
N LEU A 285 14.08 15.74 11.72
CA LEU A 285 13.67 17.04 12.21
C LEU A 285 13.47 18.05 11.08
N ALA A 286 14.35 18.08 10.08
CA ALA A 286 14.20 18.95 8.93
C ALA A 286 12.92 18.65 8.12
N LEU A 287 12.60 17.37 7.91
CA LEU A 287 11.35 16.96 7.25
C LEU A 287 10.12 17.24 8.11
N ALA A 288 10.22 17.04 9.43
CA ALA A 288 9.17 17.39 10.38
C ALA A 288 8.82 18.89 10.32
N GLU A 289 9.84 19.76 10.32
CA GLU A 289 9.71 21.21 10.19
C GLU A 289 9.11 21.61 8.82
N ALA A 290 9.46 20.87 7.76
CA ALA A 290 8.88 21.08 6.44
C ALA A 290 7.37 20.73 6.37
N GLY A 291 6.84 20.02 7.36
CA GLY A 291 5.43 19.65 7.45
C GLY A 291 5.14 18.18 7.14
N ALA A 292 6.14 17.30 7.17
CA ALA A 292 5.93 15.87 7.00
C ALA A 292 4.97 15.28 8.06
N ASP A 293 4.04 14.44 7.61
CA ASP A 293 3.12 13.67 8.44
C ASP A 293 3.67 12.29 8.84
N ALA A 294 4.71 11.83 8.15
CA ALA A 294 5.56 10.70 8.54
C ALA A 294 6.94 10.84 7.88
N VAL A 295 7.92 10.05 8.34
CA VAL A 295 9.22 9.94 7.65
C VAL A 295 9.52 8.50 7.26
N LYS A 296 10.22 8.30 6.14
CA LYS A 296 10.66 6.99 5.67
C LYS A 296 12.16 6.81 5.89
N VAL A 297 12.53 5.76 6.63
CA VAL A 297 13.87 5.55 7.18
C VAL A 297 14.55 4.33 6.57
N GLY A 298 15.73 4.54 5.99
CA GLY A 298 16.59 3.47 5.48
C GLY A 298 17.37 3.89 4.25
N ILE A 299 18.71 3.91 4.35
CA ILE A 299 19.61 4.17 3.24
C ILE A 299 20.54 2.97 3.04
N GLY A 300 20.35 2.29 1.92
CA GLY A 300 21.08 1.08 1.53
C GLY A 300 20.78 -0.26 2.24
N PRO A 301 19.76 -0.44 3.10
CA PRO A 301 19.51 -1.76 3.73
C PRO A 301 18.78 -2.74 2.79
N GLY A 302 18.24 -2.27 1.66
CA GLY A 302 17.43 -3.09 0.76
C GLY A 302 18.24 -4.22 0.12
N SER A 303 17.63 -5.40 -0.03
CA SER A 303 18.29 -6.62 -0.54
C SER A 303 18.86 -6.51 -1.96
N ILE A 304 18.47 -5.49 -2.71
CA ILE A 304 18.87 -5.23 -4.10
C ILE A 304 19.48 -3.84 -4.28
N CYS A 305 19.78 -3.15 -3.18
CA CYS A 305 20.37 -1.82 -3.18
C CYS A 305 21.88 -1.93 -2.99
N THR A 306 22.64 -1.25 -3.84
CA THR A 306 24.11 -1.23 -3.80
C THR A 306 24.66 0.14 -3.38
N THR A 307 23.82 1.09 -2.97
CA THR A 307 24.23 2.44 -2.51
C THR A 307 25.39 2.40 -1.50
N ARG A 308 25.35 1.49 -0.52
CA ARG A 308 26.44 1.35 0.48
C ARG A 308 27.76 0.90 -0.12
N ILE A 309 27.71 0.12 -1.19
CA ILE A 309 28.90 -0.44 -1.86
C ILE A 309 29.43 0.55 -2.90
N VAL A 310 28.55 1.12 -3.73
CA VAL A 310 28.92 1.99 -4.85
C VAL A 310 29.22 3.41 -4.38
N ALA A 311 28.37 4.00 -3.55
CA ALA A 311 28.55 5.36 -3.05
C ALA A 311 29.26 5.43 -1.68
N GLY A 312 29.35 4.31 -0.95
CA GLY A 312 29.93 4.29 0.40
C GLY A 312 29.03 4.94 1.47
N VAL A 313 27.75 5.17 1.18
CA VAL A 313 26.82 5.91 2.05
C VAL A 313 25.74 4.99 2.62
N GLY A 314 25.51 5.08 3.94
CA GLY A 314 24.40 4.41 4.62
C GLY A 314 24.61 4.32 6.13
N VAL A 315 23.57 3.85 6.84
CA VAL A 315 23.59 3.59 8.28
C VAL A 315 22.93 2.23 8.55
N PRO A 316 23.51 1.33 9.37
CA PRO A 316 22.85 0.09 9.78
C PRO A 316 21.42 0.31 10.29
N GLN A 317 20.50 -0.57 9.89
CA GLN A 317 19.08 -0.22 9.88
C GLN A 317 18.47 -0.04 11.27
N ILE A 318 18.87 -0.86 12.26
CA ILE A 318 18.40 -0.70 13.65
C ILE A 318 18.87 0.63 14.22
N MET A 319 20.16 0.97 14.03
CA MET A 319 20.70 2.27 14.44
C MET A 319 20.00 3.45 13.77
N ALA A 320 19.68 3.34 12.47
CA ALA A 320 18.98 4.39 11.74
C ALA A 320 17.56 4.61 12.28
N ILE A 321 16.85 3.52 12.58
CA ILE A 321 15.49 3.56 13.15
C ILE A 321 15.53 4.20 14.53
N ASP A 322 16.38 3.70 15.44
CA ASP A 322 16.50 4.22 16.81
C ASP A 322 16.90 5.70 16.84
N ASN A 323 17.85 6.11 15.99
CA ASN A 323 18.31 7.50 15.91
C ASN A 323 17.18 8.45 15.46
N VAL A 324 16.38 8.04 14.48
CA VAL A 324 15.23 8.82 14.01
C VAL A 324 14.09 8.80 15.03
N ALA A 325 13.80 7.65 15.64
CA ALA A 325 12.78 7.51 16.68
C ALA A 325 13.06 8.44 17.87
N THR A 326 14.31 8.44 18.33
CA THR A 326 14.79 9.31 19.42
C THR A 326 14.62 10.78 19.07
N ALA A 327 15.00 11.19 17.85
CA ALA A 327 14.88 12.58 17.42
C ALA A 327 13.42 13.05 17.26
N LEU A 328 12.51 12.16 16.88
CA LEU A 328 11.09 12.46 16.69
C LEU A 328 10.25 12.32 17.96
N LYS A 329 10.85 11.93 19.09
CA LYS A 329 10.14 11.76 20.36
C LYS A 329 9.39 13.04 20.74
N GLY A 330 8.09 12.89 21.04
CA GLY A 330 7.21 14.02 21.41
C GLY A 330 6.65 14.83 20.24
N THR A 331 7.09 14.59 18.98
CA THR A 331 6.56 15.32 17.81
C THR A 331 5.22 14.76 17.30
N GLY A 332 4.89 13.52 17.67
CA GLY A 332 3.72 12.79 17.16
C GLY A 332 3.86 12.30 15.71
N ILE A 333 5.04 12.41 15.11
CA ILE A 333 5.33 11.96 13.75
C ILE A 333 5.79 10.50 13.78
N PRO A 334 5.05 9.56 13.17
CA PRO A 334 5.49 8.17 13.03
C PRO A 334 6.59 8.03 11.98
N LEU A 335 7.35 6.94 12.08
CA LEU A 335 8.38 6.59 11.09
C LEU A 335 8.10 5.21 10.47
N ILE A 336 8.50 5.08 9.21
CA ILE A 336 8.37 3.87 8.40
C ILE A 336 9.78 3.29 8.20
N ALA A 337 10.04 2.08 8.69
CA ALA A 337 11.30 1.39 8.44
C ALA A 337 11.29 0.71 7.06
N ASP A 338 12.16 1.15 6.15
CA ASP A 338 12.17 0.72 4.75
C ASP A 338 13.44 -0.09 4.40
N GLY A 339 13.25 -1.38 4.09
CA GLY A 339 14.31 -2.29 3.65
C GLY A 339 15.03 -3.06 4.77
N GLY A 340 15.76 -4.11 4.36
CA GLY A 340 16.55 -4.99 5.25
C GLY A 340 15.77 -6.10 5.96
N ILE A 341 14.45 -6.12 5.84
CA ILE A 341 13.58 -7.14 6.46
C ILE A 341 13.60 -8.44 5.65
N ARG A 342 13.94 -9.56 6.30
CA ARG A 342 13.92 -10.91 5.71
C ARG A 342 12.93 -11.82 6.42
N TYR A 343 12.82 -11.69 7.75
CA TYR A 343 11.97 -12.52 8.59
C TYR A 343 10.98 -11.68 9.41
N SER A 344 9.92 -12.32 9.92
CA SER A 344 8.96 -11.66 10.81
C SER A 344 9.60 -11.13 12.09
N GLY A 345 10.68 -11.77 12.56
CA GLY A 345 11.48 -11.27 13.68
C GLY A 345 12.15 -9.91 13.39
N ASP A 346 12.60 -9.66 12.15
CA ASP A 346 13.17 -8.36 11.78
C ASP A 346 12.10 -7.26 11.85
N ILE A 347 10.84 -7.59 11.52
CA ILE A 347 9.71 -6.67 11.67
C ILE A 347 9.51 -6.33 13.14
N ALA A 348 9.46 -7.34 14.02
CA ALA A 348 9.32 -7.12 15.46
C ALA A 348 10.46 -6.26 16.03
N LYS A 349 11.70 -6.51 15.61
CA LYS A 349 12.87 -5.69 15.98
C LYS A 349 12.75 -4.24 15.46
N ALA A 350 12.32 -4.03 14.22
CA ALA A 350 12.11 -2.68 13.70
C ALA A 350 11.03 -1.91 14.49
N LEU A 351 9.92 -2.57 14.83
CA LEU A 351 8.85 -1.98 15.62
C LEU A 351 9.32 -1.64 17.04
N ALA A 352 10.01 -2.56 17.72
CA ALA A 352 10.60 -2.32 19.04
C ALA A 352 11.64 -1.19 19.03
N ALA A 353 12.40 -1.04 17.95
CA ALA A 353 13.37 0.05 17.80
C ALA A 353 12.73 1.43 17.57
N GLY A 354 11.41 1.52 17.43
CA GLY A 354 10.67 2.79 17.30
C GLY A 354 9.91 2.98 15.99
N ALA A 355 9.98 2.03 15.05
CA ALA A 355 9.18 2.12 13.82
C ALA A 355 7.69 1.93 14.12
N SER A 356 6.85 2.72 13.45
CA SER A 356 5.39 2.55 13.53
C SER A 356 4.89 1.54 12.50
N THR A 357 5.54 1.49 11.33
CA THR A 357 5.27 0.52 10.26
C THR A 357 6.57 0.09 9.59
N VAL A 358 6.53 -1.04 8.87
CA VAL A 358 7.63 -1.52 8.05
C VAL A 358 7.23 -1.56 6.58
N MET A 359 8.09 -1.05 5.71
CA MET A 359 7.96 -1.13 4.26
C MET A 359 8.84 -2.25 3.71
N MET A 360 8.24 -3.14 2.93
CA MET A 360 8.92 -4.32 2.38
C MET A 360 8.75 -4.41 0.86
N GLY A 361 9.85 -4.70 0.16
CA GLY A 361 9.86 -4.97 -1.28
C GLY A 361 9.96 -6.46 -1.58
N GLY A 362 11.14 -7.07 -1.37
CA GLY A 362 11.43 -8.45 -1.76
C GLY A 362 10.55 -9.51 -1.09
N MET A 363 9.93 -9.18 0.04
CA MET A 363 8.92 -10.03 0.67
C MET A 363 7.72 -10.25 -0.26
N PHE A 364 7.29 -9.20 -0.95
CA PHE A 364 6.08 -9.16 -1.77
C PHE A 364 6.31 -9.34 -3.28
N ALA A 365 7.52 -9.07 -3.79
CA ALA A 365 7.82 -9.13 -5.23
C ALA A 365 7.48 -10.49 -5.89
N GLY A 366 7.61 -11.60 -5.15
CA GLY A 366 7.32 -12.95 -5.64
C GLY A 366 5.85 -13.37 -5.61
N THR A 367 4.93 -12.48 -5.23
CA THR A 367 3.51 -12.82 -5.01
C THR A 367 2.67 -12.74 -6.29
N GLU A 368 1.50 -13.36 -6.25
CA GLU A 368 0.50 -13.33 -7.34
C GLU A 368 -0.01 -11.92 -7.64
N GLU A 369 -0.12 -11.09 -6.62
CA GLU A 369 -0.69 -9.75 -6.67
C GLU A 369 0.34 -8.70 -7.11
N ALA A 370 1.64 -8.97 -6.92
CA ALA A 370 2.71 -8.12 -7.42
C ALA A 370 2.67 -8.05 -8.97
N PRO A 371 3.10 -6.93 -9.58
CA PRO A 371 3.25 -6.81 -11.03
C PRO A 371 4.35 -7.74 -11.56
N GLY A 372 4.42 -7.86 -12.89
CA GLY A 372 5.39 -8.73 -13.58
C GLY A 372 4.90 -10.17 -13.79
N GLU A 373 5.50 -10.82 -14.79
CA GLU A 373 5.14 -12.18 -15.21
C GLU A 373 5.86 -13.27 -14.39
N VAL A 374 5.26 -14.46 -14.38
CA VAL A 374 5.88 -15.64 -13.79
C VAL A 374 6.76 -16.30 -14.85
N ILE A 375 8.05 -16.43 -14.54
CA ILE A 375 9.07 -17.02 -15.41
C ILE A 375 9.39 -18.43 -14.93
N LEU A 376 9.33 -19.41 -15.82
CA LEU A 376 9.78 -20.77 -15.52
C LEU A 376 11.29 -20.89 -15.75
N PHE A 377 12.03 -21.28 -14.72
CA PHE A 377 13.47 -21.51 -14.82
C PHE A 377 13.88 -22.75 -14.02
N GLN A 378 14.56 -23.70 -14.70
CA GLN A 378 14.99 -24.97 -14.09
C GLN A 378 13.85 -25.70 -13.34
N GLY A 379 12.65 -25.72 -13.93
CA GLY A 379 11.48 -26.39 -13.35
C GLY A 379 10.85 -25.70 -12.13
N ARG A 380 11.30 -24.49 -11.77
CA ARG A 380 10.71 -23.67 -10.70
C ARG A 380 10.19 -22.35 -11.25
N SER A 381 9.12 -21.85 -10.64
CA SER A 381 8.52 -20.56 -10.99
C SER A 381 9.19 -19.42 -10.22
N TYR A 382 9.51 -18.35 -10.93
CA TYR A 382 10.13 -17.13 -10.40
C TYR A 382 9.37 -15.90 -10.88
N LYS A 383 9.61 -14.75 -10.25
CA LYS A 383 9.22 -13.43 -10.75
C LYS A 383 10.44 -12.52 -10.84
N SER A 384 10.43 -11.58 -11.78
CA SER A 384 11.44 -10.53 -11.87
C SER A 384 11.36 -9.61 -10.65
N TYR A 385 12.53 -9.19 -10.15
CA TYR A 385 12.62 -8.24 -9.05
C TYR A 385 13.83 -7.35 -9.26
N ARG A 386 13.63 -6.03 -9.30
CA ARG A 386 14.70 -5.07 -9.56
C ARG A 386 14.65 -3.87 -8.64
N GLY A 387 15.83 -3.33 -8.34
CA GLY A 387 15.99 -2.16 -7.49
C GLY A 387 15.66 -0.91 -8.28
N MET A 388 15.09 0.11 -7.64
CA MET A 388 14.84 1.38 -8.32
C MET A 388 16.14 2.02 -8.84
N GLY A 389 17.30 1.66 -8.29
CA GLY A 389 18.62 2.09 -8.76
C GLY A 389 19.24 1.19 -9.82
N SER A 390 18.53 0.17 -10.33
CA SER A 390 19.01 -0.64 -11.45
C SER A 390 18.90 0.14 -12.75
N ILE A 391 19.73 -0.21 -13.74
CA ILE A 391 19.71 0.43 -15.06
C ILE A 391 18.31 0.34 -15.68
N GLY A 392 17.66 -0.83 -15.66
CA GLY A 392 16.35 -1.02 -16.27
C GLY A 392 15.24 -0.24 -15.55
N ALA A 393 15.31 -0.08 -14.23
CA ALA A 393 14.36 0.77 -13.50
C ALA A 393 14.60 2.26 -13.75
N MET A 394 15.87 2.69 -13.78
CA MET A 394 16.24 4.09 -14.01
C MET A 394 15.83 4.57 -15.40
N GLN A 395 16.01 3.72 -16.43
CA GLN A 395 15.52 3.95 -17.79
C GLN A 395 14.00 4.12 -17.87
N GLN A 396 13.25 3.56 -16.91
CA GLN A 396 11.79 3.62 -16.86
C GLN A 396 11.26 4.70 -15.90
N GLY A 397 12.09 5.68 -15.53
CA GLY A 397 11.65 6.89 -14.82
C GLY A 397 12.01 6.97 -13.35
N SER A 398 12.98 6.18 -12.88
CA SER A 398 13.52 6.30 -11.51
C SER A 398 14.90 6.93 -11.41
N ALA A 399 15.47 7.42 -12.52
CA ALA A 399 16.77 8.09 -12.53
C ALA A 399 16.81 9.34 -11.62
N ASP A 400 15.70 10.09 -11.52
CA ASP A 400 15.56 11.28 -10.69
C ASP A 400 15.76 11.00 -9.19
N ARG A 401 15.35 9.80 -8.76
CA ARG A 401 15.54 9.29 -7.39
C ARG A 401 17.02 9.30 -6.99
N TYR A 402 17.92 9.11 -7.96
CA TYR A 402 19.37 9.03 -7.79
C TYR A 402 20.12 10.23 -8.36
N PHE A 403 19.41 11.33 -8.66
CA PHE A 403 20.00 12.58 -9.18
C PHE A 403 20.71 12.40 -10.54
N GLN A 404 20.22 11.46 -11.36
CA GLN A 404 20.82 11.09 -12.66
C GLN A 404 19.90 11.34 -13.85
N GLU A 405 18.93 12.27 -13.73
CA GLU A 405 18.21 12.78 -14.90
C GLU A 405 19.16 13.52 -15.83
N SER A 406 19.10 13.23 -17.14
CA SER A 406 19.84 14.01 -18.13
C SER A 406 19.10 15.30 -18.44
N SER A 407 19.84 16.40 -18.61
CA SER A 407 19.32 17.67 -19.09
C SER A 407 18.77 17.62 -20.53
N THR A 408 18.78 16.46 -21.18
CA THR A 408 18.30 16.22 -22.55
C THR A 408 17.16 15.19 -22.64
N GLY A 409 16.47 14.87 -21.53
CA GLY A 409 15.23 14.07 -21.56
C GLY A 409 15.39 12.58 -21.90
N ASN A 410 16.62 12.09 -22.03
CA ASN A 410 16.89 10.66 -22.14
C ASN A 410 18.29 10.38 -21.55
N PRO A 411 18.41 9.69 -20.40
CA PRO A 411 19.71 9.34 -19.85
C PRO A 411 20.35 8.35 -20.80
N ASN A 412 21.49 8.70 -21.40
CA ASN A 412 22.23 7.73 -22.19
C ASN A 412 22.63 6.59 -21.26
N ALA A 413 22.10 5.38 -21.49
CA ALA A 413 22.19 4.26 -20.55
C ALA A 413 23.64 3.96 -20.11
N ASP A 414 24.57 4.15 -21.04
CA ASP A 414 26.01 3.94 -20.86
C ASP A 414 26.66 4.89 -19.85
N LYS A 415 25.97 5.97 -19.45
CA LYS A 415 26.46 6.97 -18.49
C LYS A 415 25.78 6.90 -17.12
N LEU A 416 24.84 5.97 -16.92
CA LEU A 416 24.19 5.78 -15.61
C LEU A 416 25.14 5.04 -14.66
N VAL A 417 25.16 5.49 -13.40
CA VAL A 417 25.86 4.86 -12.28
C VAL A 417 24.82 4.18 -11.39
N PRO A 418 24.53 2.88 -11.58
CA PRO A 418 23.44 2.22 -10.89
C PRO A 418 23.76 1.99 -9.41
N GLU A 419 22.76 2.24 -8.56
CA GLU A 419 22.77 1.98 -7.12
C GLU A 419 21.85 0.81 -6.73
N GLY A 420 21.51 -0.03 -7.70
CA GLY A 420 20.75 -1.25 -7.50
C GLY A 420 21.00 -2.29 -8.58
N ILE A 421 20.52 -3.51 -8.33
CA ILE A 421 20.64 -4.65 -9.24
C ILE A 421 19.27 -5.16 -9.70
N GLU A 422 19.31 -6.04 -10.70
CA GLU A 422 18.15 -6.82 -11.14
C GLU A 422 18.38 -8.29 -10.82
N GLY A 423 17.32 -8.97 -10.43
CA GLY A 423 17.35 -10.39 -10.11
C GLY A 423 15.98 -11.02 -10.27
N ARG A 424 15.88 -12.24 -9.76
CA ARG A 424 14.63 -13.00 -9.70
C ARG A 424 14.40 -13.50 -8.30
N VAL A 425 13.15 -13.53 -7.88
CA VAL A 425 12.73 -14.11 -6.60
C VAL A 425 11.84 -15.32 -6.86
N PRO A 426 11.89 -16.36 -6.00
CA PRO A 426 10.97 -17.48 -6.13
C PRO A 426 9.52 -17.01 -6.10
N TYR A 427 8.66 -17.65 -6.88
CA TYR A 427 7.22 -17.47 -6.75
C TYR A 427 6.76 -17.90 -5.36
N LYS A 428 5.95 -17.07 -4.68
CA LYS A 428 5.53 -17.26 -3.29
C LYS A 428 4.04 -17.55 -3.12
N GLY A 429 3.27 -17.60 -4.21
CA GLY A 429 1.81 -17.69 -4.16
C GLY A 429 1.16 -16.38 -3.72
N SER A 430 -0.04 -16.47 -3.13
CA SER A 430 -0.77 -15.28 -2.66
C SER A 430 -0.06 -14.56 -1.52
N MET A 431 -0.05 -13.23 -1.60
CA MET A 431 0.48 -12.34 -0.58
C MET A 431 -0.23 -12.49 0.78
N VAL A 432 -1.51 -12.86 0.80
CA VAL A 432 -2.30 -13.05 2.03
C VAL A 432 -1.66 -14.09 2.96
N ALA A 433 -1.14 -15.19 2.40
CA ALA A 433 -0.47 -16.23 3.17
C ALA A 433 0.82 -15.71 3.83
N ILE A 434 1.56 -14.84 3.13
CA ILE A 434 2.78 -14.20 3.67
C ILE A 434 2.39 -13.24 4.80
N VAL A 435 1.40 -12.38 4.58
CA VAL A 435 0.93 -11.43 5.60
C VAL A 435 0.47 -12.15 6.87
N PHE A 436 -0.26 -13.24 6.73
CA PHE A 436 -0.68 -14.06 7.87
C PHE A 436 0.51 -14.54 8.71
N GLN A 437 1.56 -15.05 8.07
CA GLN A 437 2.77 -15.51 8.75
C GLN A 437 3.55 -14.36 9.40
N MET A 438 3.66 -13.22 8.71
CA MET A 438 4.34 -12.04 9.24
C MET A 438 3.61 -11.47 10.46
N ALA A 439 2.29 -11.31 10.37
CA ALA A 439 1.44 -10.89 11.48
C ALA A 439 1.54 -11.87 12.67
N GLY A 440 1.49 -13.18 12.40
CA GLY A 440 1.66 -14.22 13.43
C GLY A 440 3.00 -14.12 14.15
N GLY A 441 4.09 -13.89 13.42
CA GLY A 441 5.42 -13.69 14.01
C GLY A 441 5.51 -12.45 14.91
N ILE A 442 4.94 -11.31 14.48
CA ILE A 442 4.90 -10.09 15.29
C ILE A 442 4.11 -10.33 16.59
N ARG A 443 2.93 -10.96 16.49
CA ARG A 443 2.09 -11.31 17.65
C ARG A 443 2.82 -12.22 18.63
N ALA A 444 3.59 -13.19 18.13
CA ALA A 444 4.40 -14.06 18.96
C ALA A 444 5.49 -13.27 19.70
N SER A 445 6.23 -12.40 19.00
CA SER A 445 7.24 -11.52 19.63
C SER A 445 6.62 -10.61 20.68
N MET A 446 5.46 -10.00 20.40
CA MET A 446 4.71 -9.19 21.35
C MET A 446 4.31 -9.98 22.60
N GLY A 447 3.89 -11.23 22.44
CA GLY A 447 3.60 -12.14 23.55
C GLY A 447 4.83 -12.43 24.42
N TYR A 448 5.99 -12.71 23.79
CA TYR A 448 7.27 -12.92 24.51
C TYR A 448 7.76 -11.66 25.23
N CYS A 449 7.51 -10.48 24.67
CA CYS A 449 7.92 -9.20 25.26
C CYS A 449 6.89 -8.62 26.23
N GLY A 450 5.77 -9.30 26.50
CA GLY A 450 4.72 -8.79 27.39
C GLY A 450 4.04 -7.50 26.90
N CYS A 451 4.01 -7.28 25.58
CA CYS A 451 3.56 -6.03 24.98
C CYS A 451 2.21 -6.22 24.27
N PRO A 452 1.08 -5.70 24.80
CA PRO A 452 -0.21 -5.84 24.13
C PRO A 452 -0.37 -4.98 22.88
N THR A 453 0.38 -3.89 22.74
CA THR A 453 0.31 -2.98 21.58
C THR A 453 1.68 -2.71 20.96
N ILE A 454 1.71 -2.17 19.74
CA ILE A 454 2.96 -1.73 19.10
C ILE A 454 3.60 -0.57 19.88
N GLU A 455 2.80 0.29 20.50
CA GLU A 455 3.29 1.34 21.40
C GLU A 455 4.00 0.76 22.63
N ASP A 456 3.49 -0.34 23.19
CA ASP A 456 4.20 -1.05 24.26
C ASP A 456 5.54 -1.61 23.79
N MET A 457 5.60 -2.20 22.59
CA MET A 457 6.86 -2.68 22.00
C MET A 457 7.89 -1.56 21.91
N GLN A 458 7.49 -0.39 21.42
CA GLN A 458 8.38 0.77 21.26
C GLN A 458 8.89 1.35 22.59
N ASN A 459 8.11 1.22 23.67
CA ASN A 459 8.42 1.84 24.95
C ASN A 459 9.05 0.90 25.99
N LYS A 460 8.85 -0.42 25.85
CA LYS A 460 9.20 -1.41 26.88
C LYS A 460 10.13 -2.51 26.40
N ALA A 461 10.14 -2.83 25.11
CA ALA A 461 10.94 -3.95 24.62
C ALA A 461 12.44 -3.61 24.73
N GLU A 462 13.22 -4.56 25.22
CA GLU A 462 14.66 -4.42 25.37
C GLU A 462 15.40 -5.27 24.35
N PHE A 463 16.59 -4.84 23.98
CA PHE A 463 17.47 -5.55 23.06
C PHE A 463 18.71 -6.06 23.79
N VAL A 464 19.20 -7.21 23.35
CA VAL A 464 20.55 -7.69 23.68
C VAL A 464 21.38 -7.75 22.41
N GLU A 465 22.60 -7.22 22.48
CA GLU A 465 23.56 -7.33 21.38
C GLU A 465 24.16 -8.75 21.36
N ILE A 466 24.28 -9.32 20.17
CA ILE A 466 24.84 -10.65 19.96
C ILE A 466 26.04 -10.60 19.01
N THR A 467 26.86 -11.65 19.08
CA THR A 467 27.97 -11.85 18.15
C THR A 467 27.51 -12.66 16.94
N THR A 468 28.38 -12.81 15.94
CA THR A 468 28.13 -13.71 14.80
C THR A 468 27.85 -15.17 15.23
N ALA A 469 28.46 -15.62 16.33
CA ALA A 469 28.16 -16.94 16.89
C ALA A 469 26.71 -17.02 17.41
N GLY A 470 26.20 -15.94 18.00
CA GLY A 470 24.80 -15.84 18.44
C GLY A 470 23.82 -15.89 17.26
N ILE A 471 24.18 -15.32 16.10
CA ILE A 471 23.34 -15.47 14.89
C ILE A 471 23.32 -16.91 14.40
N ARG A 472 24.49 -17.56 14.38
CA ARG A 472 24.57 -18.97 13.99
C ARG A 472 23.74 -19.86 14.94
N GLU A 473 23.75 -19.57 16.24
CA GLU A 473 22.90 -20.24 17.23
C GLU A 473 21.40 -19.93 17.01
N SER A 474 21.06 -18.70 16.62
CA SER A 474 19.67 -18.29 16.42
C SER A 474 19.01 -18.99 15.22
N HIS A 475 19.77 -19.33 14.20
CA HIS A 475 19.30 -20.10 13.05
C HIS A 475 19.26 -21.60 13.35
N VAL A 476 18.49 -22.36 12.58
CA VAL A 476 18.52 -23.83 12.64
C VAL A 476 19.94 -24.31 12.35
N HIS A 477 20.53 -25.05 13.29
CA HIS A 477 21.90 -25.56 13.21
C HIS A 477 21.96 -27.05 13.57
N ASP A 478 23.01 -27.73 13.12
CA ASP A 478 23.33 -29.13 13.41
C ASP A 478 22.27 -30.17 13.00
N VAL A 479 21.41 -29.84 12.02
CA VAL A 479 20.43 -30.75 11.41
C VAL A 479 20.26 -30.52 9.91
N GLN A 480 19.78 -31.52 9.18
CA GLN A 480 19.34 -31.37 7.79
C GLN A 480 17.85 -31.07 7.72
N ILE A 481 17.48 -29.94 7.12
CA ILE A 481 16.07 -29.54 6.96
C ILE A 481 15.41 -30.45 5.91
N THR A 482 14.43 -31.25 6.33
CA THR A 482 13.65 -32.12 5.44
C THR A 482 12.39 -31.44 4.89
N LYS A 483 11.86 -30.44 5.61
CA LYS A 483 10.69 -29.66 5.23
C LYS A 483 10.80 -28.24 5.75
N GLU A 484 10.77 -27.26 4.85
CA GLU A 484 10.79 -25.85 5.23
C GLU A 484 9.42 -25.36 5.72
N ALA A 485 9.45 -24.40 6.64
CA ALA A 485 8.26 -23.70 7.10
C ALA A 485 8.02 -22.43 6.25
N PRO A 486 6.76 -22.01 6.04
CA PRO A 486 6.45 -20.81 5.23
C PRO A 486 7.12 -19.51 5.73
N ASN A 487 7.42 -19.44 7.03
CA ASN A 487 7.99 -18.29 7.73
C ASN A 487 9.52 -18.36 7.92
N TYR A 488 10.18 -19.45 7.50
CA TYR A 488 11.61 -19.63 7.66
C TYR A 488 12.22 -20.39 6.48
N ARG A 489 13.14 -19.73 5.78
CA ARG A 489 14.06 -20.36 4.81
C ARG A 489 15.48 -20.05 5.24
N ALA A 490 16.28 -21.10 5.33
CA ALA A 490 17.73 -20.97 5.46
C ALA A 490 18.28 -20.78 4.04
N ASP A 491 19.15 -19.79 3.87
CA ASP A 491 19.91 -19.61 2.63
C ASP A 491 21.03 -20.65 2.50
#